data_AF-A0A432MQT5-F1
#
_entry.id   AF-A0A432MQT5-F1
#
_cell.length_a   1.000
_cell.length_b   1.000
_cell.length_c   1.000
_cell.angle_alpha   90.00
_cell.angle_beta   90.00
_cell.angle_gamma   90.00
#
_symmetry.space_group_name_H-M   'P 1'
#
loop_
_entity.id
_entity.type
_entity.pdbx_description
1 polymer ?
#
loop_
_entity_poly.entity_id
_entity_poly.type
_entity_poly.pdbx_seq_one_letter_code
_entity_poly.pdbx_strand_id
1 'polypeptide(L)'
;MDRLLSMPMCWAQTAPDQSRFPLLALRRWFWGQTLSSPRAEPGSEGLVAWVLGLLVLLAVAMAAQGPGKALRQLFDLPGHVRLIGEATARLRTSARLVMILLGVAVLSWTSALVARYNRPEGLADLALLTGSRSAVELAIEQAGLAALTPLRDLFSLADLIVLLGVGAFVSFKFAADRWGDPEAEPMGKPLPLWGTVAWVSAALYGLYRLAQMMATGGDLPIGGGLLVEPLVVPALMLVADGLLASWVLVELARAERSSDVEPFRTAAVLSVLPAAALACLLVLPARYAAVAAYLSLPYVPVEVARAAIGPVLGGWGLVSLQGAAVVTAGLAGAVPWCRGGPGSALRGFGRLLRAEGGHLVAALAVGGIAAGFPAGLAYLVMLSLPAQPWVLPAAESYAHYATIMVGLGLLAALVELGGRSVLPARQGEREAVAEAAGAAS
;
A
#
# COMPACT_ATOMS: atom_id res chain seq x y z
N MET A 1 41.06 -1.23 2.73
CA MET A 1 39.65 -1.24 2.31
C MET A 1 38.69 -1.39 3.49
N ASP A 2 39.05 -2.11 4.56
CA ASP A 2 38.19 -2.29 5.76
C ASP A 2 37.89 -1.03 6.59
N ARG A 3 38.56 0.10 6.35
CA ARG A 3 38.26 1.39 7.02
C ARG A 3 37.32 2.31 6.24
N LEU A 4 37.00 2.00 4.99
CA LEU A 4 36.01 2.76 4.19
C LEU A 4 34.59 2.22 4.36
N LEU A 5 34.45 0.95 4.76
CA LEU A 5 33.16 0.33 5.10
C LEU A 5 32.76 0.54 6.56
N SER A 6 33.67 1.02 7.42
CA SER A 6 33.41 1.31 8.84
C SER A 6 33.04 2.77 9.13
N MET A 7 32.84 3.61 8.10
CA MET A 7 32.39 4.98 8.27
C MET A 7 30.93 5.16 7.83
N PRO A 8 29.96 4.88 8.72
CA PRO A 8 28.55 5.24 8.49
C PRO A 8 28.30 6.76 8.52
N MET A 9 29.35 7.60 8.59
CA MET A 9 29.27 9.06 8.82
C MET A 9 29.55 9.93 7.58
N CYS A 10 30.05 9.40 6.46
CA CYS A 10 30.47 10.28 5.35
C CYS A 10 29.31 10.98 4.62
N TRP A 11 28.08 10.46 4.74
CA TRP A 11 26.91 11.08 4.11
C TRP A 11 26.26 12.16 4.97
N ALA A 12 26.25 12.00 6.30
CA ALA A 12 25.81 13.06 7.22
C ALA A 12 26.74 14.29 7.23
N GLN A 13 27.96 14.15 6.69
CA GLN A 13 29.00 15.17 6.70
C GLN A 13 29.18 15.90 5.36
N THR A 14 28.38 15.60 4.31
CA THR A 14 28.55 16.25 3.01
C THR A 14 27.39 17.17 2.65
N ALA A 15 27.66 18.48 2.77
CA ALA A 15 26.77 19.66 2.66
C ALA A 15 25.78 19.82 3.83
N PRO A 16 26.07 20.71 4.82
CA PRO A 16 25.36 20.74 6.10
C PRO A 16 23.84 20.96 6.03
N ASP A 17 23.27 21.62 5.02
CA ASP A 17 21.87 22.09 5.15
C ASP A 17 20.89 21.62 4.06
N GLN A 18 21.32 21.29 2.84
CA GLN A 18 20.37 21.04 1.74
C GLN A 18 19.97 19.55 1.52
N SER A 19 20.78 18.60 2.00
CA SER A 19 20.56 17.15 1.74
C SER A 19 19.89 16.40 2.89
N ARG A 20 19.76 17.03 4.07
CA ARG A 20 19.22 16.38 5.29
C ARG A 20 17.74 16.01 5.17
N PHE A 21 16.91 16.93 4.67
CA PHE A 21 15.47 16.70 4.52
C PHE A 21 15.12 15.66 3.44
N PRO A 22 15.75 15.65 2.25
CA PRO A 22 15.55 14.59 1.26
C PRO A 22 15.87 13.19 1.78
N LEU A 23 16.98 13.05 2.51
CA LEU A 23 17.38 11.77 3.10
C LEU A 23 16.44 11.35 4.23
N LEU A 24 16.03 12.29 5.09
CA LEU A 24 15.02 12.03 6.11
C LEU A 24 13.71 11.57 5.46
N ALA A 25 13.24 12.25 4.42
CA ALA A 25 12.00 11.91 3.72
C ALA A 25 12.06 10.50 3.11
N LEU A 26 13.16 10.18 2.42
CA LEU A 26 13.39 8.85 1.87
C LEU A 26 13.42 7.78 2.96
N ARG A 27 14.12 8.04 4.08
CA ARG A 27 14.22 7.11 5.20
C ARG A 27 12.86 6.88 5.88
N ARG A 28 12.10 7.94 6.16
CA ARG A 28 10.76 7.85 6.78
C ARG A 28 9.80 7.03 5.92
N TRP A 29 9.91 7.14 4.60
CA TRP A 29 9.10 6.34 3.69
C TRP A 29 9.58 4.87 3.60
N PHE A 30 10.90 4.64 3.57
CA PHE A 30 11.49 3.30 3.58
C PHE A 30 11.16 2.50 4.85
N TRP A 31 11.36 3.10 6.02
CA TRP A 31 11.24 2.43 7.32
C TRP A 31 9.86 2.56 7.95
N GLY A 32 9.31 3.77 7.93
CA GLY A 32 8.08 4.12 8.61
C GLY A 32 6.87 4.12 7.69
N GLN A 33 7.03 3.92 6.37
CA GLN A 33 5.96 4.13 5.38
C GLN A 33 5.32 5.53 5.49
N THR A 34 6.03 6.52 6.01
CA THR A 34 5.50 7.86 6.19
C THR A 34 6.06 8.78 5.13
N LEU A 35 5.21 9.23 4.22
CA LEU A 35 5.61 10.16 3.17
C LEU A 35 5.89 11.50 3.85
N SER A 36 6.94 12.20 3.44
CA SER A 36 7.39 13.43 4.08
C SER A 36 7.85 14.43 3.03
N SER A 37 7.68 15.72 3.27
CA SER A 37 8.25 16.76 2.42
C SER A 37 9.79 16.69 2.45
N PRO A 38 10.45 16.80 1.29
CA PRO A 38 11.90 16.87 1.18
C PRO A 38 12.47 18.28 1.43
N ARG A 39 11.62 19.30 1.64
CA ARG A 39 12.04 20.69 1.90
C ARG A 39 12.15 20.97 3.38
N ALA A 40 12.91 21.97 3.79
CA ALA A 40 12.86 22.45 5.18
C ALA A 40 11.53 23.18 5.48
N GLU A 41 11.00 23.90 4.50
CA GLU A 41 9.79 24.71 4.64
C GLU A 41 8.52 23.82 4.62
N PRO A 42 7.46 24.22 5.37
CA PRO A 42 6.14 23.64 5.24
C PRO A 42 5.63 23.74 3.81
N GLY A 43 4.94 22.70 3.35
CA GLY A 43 4.49 22.66 1.97
C GLY A 43 3.15 21.96 1.80
N SER A 44 2.43 22.34 0.74
CA SER A 44 1.11 21.81 0.39
C SER A 44 1.16 20.79 -0.75
N GLU A 45 2.36 20.34 -1.13
CA GLU A 45 2.58 19.57 -2.34
C GLU A 45 1.91 18.19 -2.30
N GLY A 46 1.80 17.57 -1.12
CA GLY A 46 1.01 16.34 -0.94
C GLY A 46 -0.47 16.55 -1.29
N LEU A 47 -1.05 17.66 -0.79
CA LEU A 47 -2.43 18.04 -1.08
C LEU A 47 -2.60 18.39 -2.57
N VAL A 48 -1.67 19.16 -3.15
CA VAL A 48 -1.69 19.50 -4.58
C VAL A 48 -1.59 18.26 -5.45
N ALA A 49 -0.66 17.34 -5.16
CA ALA A 49 -0.49 16.09 -5.89
C ALA A 49 -1.75 15.21 -5.80
N TRP A 50 -2.40 15.16 -4.63
CA TRP A 50 -3.65 14.44 -4.44
C TRP A 50 -4.80 15.04 -5.26
N VAL A 51 -5.00 16.36 -5.19
CA VAL A 51 -6.04 17.06 -5.98
C VAL A 51 -5.79 16.89 -7.48
N LEU A 52 -4.55 17.04 -7.94
CA LEU A 52 -4.20 16.82 -9.35
C LEU A 52 -4.46 15.37 -9.77
N GLY A 53 -4.10 14.39 -8.94
CA GLY A 53 -4.40 12.98 -9.19
C GLY A 53 -5.90 12.70 -9.32
N LEU A 54 -6.72 13.28 -8.45
CA LEU A 54 -8.19 13.20 -8.53
C LEU A 54 -8.75 13.88 -9.79
N LEU A 55 -8.22 15.05 -10.17
CA LEU A 55 -8.63 15.75 -11.39
C LEU A 55 -8.29 14.94 -12.65
N VAL A 56 -7.11 14.33 -12.71
CA VAL A 56 -6.72 13.44 -13.81
C VAL A 56 -7.61 12.20 -13.84
N LEU A 57 -7.89 11.58 -12.69
CA LEU A 57 -8.82 10.44 -12.62
C LEU A 57 -10.22 10.83 -13.10
N LEU A 58 -10.71 12.01 -12.72
CA LEU A 58 -11.99 12.52 -13.20
C LEU A 58 -11.98 12.72 -14.70
N ALA A 59 -10.92 13.29 -15.28
CA ALA A 59 -10.78 13.43 -16.73
C ALA A 59 -10.78 12.07 -17.44
N VAL A 60 -10.08 11.07 -16.89
CA VAL A 60 -10.08 9.69 -17.39
C VAL A 60 -11.49 9.07 -17.31
N ALA A 61 -12.21 9.30 -16.21
CA ALA A 61 -13.59 8.84 -16.06
C ALA A 61 -14.51 9.53 -17.09
N MET A 62 -14.40 10.84 -17.29
CA MET A 62 -15.16 11.56 -18.32
C MET A 62 -14.87 11.03 -19.73
N ALA A 63 -13.61 10.72 -20.04
CA ALA A 63 -13.24 10.12 -21.31
C ALA A 63 -13.82 8.70 -21.47
N ALA A 64 -13.92 7.92 -20.39
CA ALA A 64 -14.40 6.54 -20.43
C ALA A 64 -15.93 6.41 -20.53
N GLN A 65 -16.70 7.27 -19.86
CA GLN A 65 -18.17 7.15 -19.76
C GLN A 65 -18.97 8.38 -20.20
N GLY A 66 -18.30 9.45 -20.62
CA GLY A 66 -18.90 10.74 -20.97
C GLY A 66 -18.99 11.71 -19.76
N PRO A 67 -18.82 13.02 -20.00
CA PRO A 67 -18.73 14.02 -18.93
C PRO A 67 -20.00 14.13 -18.10
N GLY A 68 -21.19 14.11 -18.73
CA GLY A 68 -22.46 14.23 -18.02
C GLY A 68 -22.72 13.09 -17.04
N LYS A 69 -22.43 11.84 -17.43
CA LYS A 69 -22.58 10.68 -16.55
C LYS A 69 -21.57 10.71 -15.40
N ALA A 70 -20.31 11.04 -15.68
CA ALA A 70 -19.27 11.12 -14.66
C ALA A 70 -19.56 12.20 -13.61
N LEU A 71 -19.96 13.40 -14.03
CA LEU A 71 -20.32 14.48 -13.11
C LEU A 71 -21.59 14.14 -12.31
N ARG A 72 -22.61 13.55 -12.94
CA ARG A 72 -23.82 13.12 -12.23
C ARG A 72 -23.49 12.12 -11.10
N GLN A 73 -22.62 11.14 -11.37
CA GLN A 73 -22.17 10.19 -10.35
C GLN A 73 -21.29 10.83 -9.27
N LEU A 74 -20.41 11.77 -9.65
CA LEU A 74 -19.57 12.50 -8.70
C LEU A 74 -20.40 13.24 -7.65
N PHE A 75 -21.55 13.79 -8.05
CA PHE A 75 -22.46 14.52 -7.15
C PHE A 75 -23.69 13.71 -6.67
N ASP A 76 -23.72 12.39 -6.89
CA ASP A 76 -24.79 11.51 -6.42
C ASP A 76 -24.64 11.22 -4.91
N LEU A 77 -25.02 12.19 -4.07
CA LEU A 77 -24.95 12.06 -2.60
C LEU A 77 -25.69 10.81 -2.08
N PRO A 78 -26.94 10.49 -2.51
CA PRO A 78 -27.59 9.24 -2.13
C PRO A 78 -26.79 8.00 -2.53
N GLY A 79 -26.20 8.00 -3.74
CA GLY A 79 -25.33 6.94 -4.23
C GLY A 79 -24.10 6.73 -3.34
N HIS A 80 -23.46 7.81 -2.91
CA HIS A 80 -22.30 7.78 -1.99
C HIS A 80 -22.67 7.26 -0.61
N VAL A 81 -23.79 7.72 -0.05
CA VAL A 81 -24.27 7.23 1.26
C VAL A 81 -24.58 5.74 1.20
N ARG A 82 -25.23 5.27 0.12
CA ARG A 82 -25.48 3.84 -0.09
C ARG A 82 -24.18 3.05 -0.20
N LEU A 83 -23.19 3.56 -0.95
CA LEU A 83 -21.86 2.93 -1.06
C LEU A 83 -21.17 2.79 0.29
N ILE A 84 -21.21 3.83 1.14
CA ILE A 84 -20.66 3.78 2.50
C ILE A 84 -21.39 2.74 3.34
N GLY A 85 -22.73 2.67 3.24
CA GLY A 85 -23.54 1.68 3.93
C GLY A 85 -23.17 0.25 3.55
N GLU A 86 -23.03 -0.04 2.25
CA GLU A 86 -22.63 -1.35 1.74
C GLU A 86 -21.19 -1.71 2.11
N ALA A 87 -20.26 -0.75 2.02
CA ALA A 87 -18.88 -0.94 2.48
C ALA A 87 -18.83 -1.27 3.98
N THR A 88 -19.64 -0.58 4.79
CA THR A 88 -19.75 -0.83 6.24
C THR A 88 -20.35 -2.21 6.53
N ALA A 89 -21.40 -2.59 5.80
CA ALA A 89 -22.00 -3.92 5.92
C ALA A 89 -20.99 -5.01 5.58
N ARG A 90 -20.20 -4.82 4.52
CA ARG A 90 -19.12 -5.73 4.10
C ARG A 90 -18.01 -5.84 5.16
N LEU A 91 -17.60 -4.73 5.78
CA LEU A 91 -16.64 -4.77 6.88
C LEU A 91 -17.19 -5.48 8.12
N ARG A 92 -18.49 -5.29 8.42
CA ARG A 92 -19.15 -5.98 9.54
C ARG A 92 -19.19 -7.49 9.33
N THR A 93 -19.50 -7.95 8.12
CA THR A 93 -19.47 -9.39 7.80
C THR A 93 -18.03 -9.93 7.75
N SER A 94 -17.06 -9.08 7.40
CA SER A 94 -15.62 -9.36 7.50
C SER A 94 -15.00 -8.97 8.86
N ALA A 95 -15.75 -8.94 9.97
CA ALA A 95 -15.23 -8.49 11.27
C ALA A 95 -13.97 -9.25 11.72
N ARG A 96 -13.86 -10.56 11.41
CA ARG A 96 -12.67 -11.37 11.70
C ARG A 96 -11.42 -10.82 10.99
N LEU A 97 -11.54 -10.44 9.71
CA LEU A 97 -10.45 -9.82 8.95
C LEU A 97 -9.99 -8.53 9.64
N VAL A 98 -10.94 -7.66 9.99
CA VAL A 98 -10.67 -6.39 10.67
C VAL A 98 -9.95 -6.61 12.00
N MET A 99 -10.42 -7.56 12.82
CA MET A 99 -9.81 -7.88 14.11
C MET A 99 -8.39 -8.45 13.97
N ILE A 100 -8.16 -9.33 12.99
CA ILE A 100 -6.81 -9.87 12.72
C ILE A 100 -5.88 -8.76 12.27
N LEU A 101 -6.30 -7.93 11.30
CA LEU A 101 -5.48 -6.84 10.77
C LEU A 101 -5.12 -5.84 11.88
N LEU A 102 -6.11 -5.38 12.65
CA LEU A 102 -5.88 -4.45 13.75
C LEU A 102 -5.00 -5.05 14.84
N GLY A 103 -5.31 -6.27 15.29
CA GLY A 103 -4.54 -6.94 16.33
C GLY A 103 -3.09 -7.14 15.93
N VAL A 104 -2.85 -7.62 14.70
CA VAL A 104 -1.50 -7.83 14.19
C VAL A 104 -0.76 -6.51 13.93
N ALA A 105 -1.46 -5.47 13.45
CA ALA A 105 -0.88 -4.15 13.26
C ALA A 105 -0.41 -3.55 14.60
N VAL A 106 -1.28 -3.56 15.63
CA VAL A 106 -0.94 -3.10 16.98
C VAL A 106 0.22 -3.87 17.57
N LEU A 107 0.22 -5.21 17.46
CA LEU A 107 1.33 -6.04 17.95
C LEU A 107 2.65 -5.72 17.23
N SER A 108 2.61 -5.57 15.90
CA SER A 108 3.80 -5.29 15.09
C SER A 108 4.38 -3.91 15.40
N TRP A 109 3.53 -2.88 15.47
CA TRP A 109 3.95 -1.52 15.78
C TRP A 109 4.43 -1.37 17.21
N THR A 110 3.74 -1.97 18.18
CA THR A 110 4.17 -1.95 19.59
C THR A 110 5.56 -2.58 19.72
N SER A 111 5.78 -3.73 19.09
CA SER A 111 7.08 -4.41 19.09
C SER A 111 8.17 -3.54 18.46
N ALA A 112 7.87 -2.89 17.33
CA ALA A 112 8.78 -1.98 16.65
C ALA A 112 9.09 -0.73 17.50
N LEU A 113 8.09 -0.17 18.19
CA LEU A 113 8.24 1.01 19.03
C LEU A 113 9.04 0.70 20.29
N VAL A 114 8.82 -0.45 20.92
CA VAL A 114 9.64 -0.96 22.04
C VAL A 114 11.10 -1.09 21.62
N ALA A 115 11.37 -1.62 20.42
CA ALA A 115 12.73 -1.76 19.90
C ALA A 115 13.43 -0.41 19.57
N ARG A 116 12.67 0.69 19.48
CA ARG A 116 13.15 2.02 19.07
C ARG A 116 12.98 3.11 20.13
N TYR A 117 12.34 2.81 21.25
CA TYR A 117 11.81 3.80 22.20
C TYR A 117 12.83 4.86 22.67
N ASN A 118 14.09 4.46 22.90
CA ASN A 118 15.15 5.34 23.39
C ASN A 118 16.29 5.56 22.37
N ARG A 119 16.03 5.34 21.08
CA ARG A 119 17.07 5.52 20.07
C ARG A 119 17.34 7.01 19.82
N PRO A 120 18.59 7.47 19.85
CA PRO A 120 18.93 8.89 19.68
C PRO A 120 18.51 9.43 18.31
N GLU A 121 18.40 8.58 17.28
CA GLU A 121 17.95 8.98 15.95
C GLU A 121 16.55 9.63 15.98
N GLY A 122 15.62 9.11 16.79
CA GLY A 122 14.26 9.64 16.85
C GLY A 122 14.21 11.09 17.34
N LEU A 123 15.11 11.46 18.27
CA LEU A 123 15.24 12.83 18.75
C LEU A 123 15.91 13.73 17.71
N ALA A 124 16.92 13.23 17.00
CA ALA A 124 17.60 13.98 15.93
C ALA A 124 16.63 14.29 14.78
N ASP A 125 15.79 13.34 14.40
CA ASP A 125 14.79 13.48 13.34
C ASP A 125 13.70 14.47 13.74
N LEU A 126 13.22 14.35 14.98
CA LEU A 126 12.26 15.28 15.53
C LEU A 126 12.83 16.71 15.56
N ALA A 127 14.08 16.87 16.04
CA ALA A 127 14.75 18.17 16.09
C ALA A 127 14.96 18.76 14.68
N LEU A 128 15.25 17.94 13.68
CA LEU A 128 15.37 18.38 12.29
C LEU A 128 14.03 18.90 11.75
N LEU A 129 12.93 18.18 12.01
CA LEU A 129 11.59 18.59 11.57
C LEU A 129 11.10 19.84 12.30
N THR A 130 11.25 19.90 13.61
CA THR A 130 10.75 21.02 14.44
C THR A 130 11.67 22.24 14.43
N GLY A 131 12.91 22.11 13.96
CA GLY A 131 13.83 23.23 13.80
C GLY A 131 13.43 24.22 12.71
N SER A 132 12.55 23.83 11.79
CA SER A 132 12.08 24.65 10.66
C SER A 132 10.57 24.78 10.54
N ARG A 133 9.80 23.98 11.30
CA ARG A 133 8.35 23.91 11.20
C ARG A 133 7.71 23.77 12.58
N SER A 134 6.57 24.42 12.75
CA SER A 134 5.71 24.23 13.91
C SER A 134 5.01 22.86 13.87
N ALA A 135 4.53 22.40 15.03
CA ALA A 135 3.73 21.17 15.14
C ALA A 135 2.46 21.23 14.27
N VAL A 136 1.84 22.41 14.15
CA VAL A 136 0.64 22.62 13.32
C VAL A 136 0.96 22.48 11.83
N GLU A 137 2.06 23.09 11.37
CA GLU A 137 2.51 22.97 9.98
C GLU A 137 2.83 21.52 9.61
N LEU A 138 3.54 20.80 10.49
CA LEU A 138 3.81 19.37 10.31
C LEU A 138 2.53 18.54 10.28
N ALA A 139 1.56 18.84 11.14
CA ALA A 139 0.27 18.15 11.16
C ALA A 139 -0.52 18.37 9.86
N ILE A 140 -0.56 19.60 9.34
CA ILE A 140 -1.24 19.93 8.08
C ILE A 140 -0.56 19.24 6.89
N GLU A 141 0.78 19.29 6.84
CA GLU A 141 1.56 18.62 5.80
C GLU A 141 1.30 17.11 5.81
N GLN A 142 1.34 16.48 6.98
CA GLN A 142 1.09 15.05 7.13
C GLN A 142 -0.36 14.68 6.84
N ALA A 143 -1.33 15.56 7.12
CA ALA A 143 -2.71 15.37 6.67
C ALA A 143 -2.81 15.32 5.14
N GLY A 144 -2.14 16.25 4.44
CA GLY A 144 -2.10 16.26 2.97
C GLY A 144 -1.43 15.02 2.38
N LEU A 145 -0.32 14.57 2.99
CA LEU A 145 0.40 13.38 2.54
C LEU A 145 -0.35 12.08 2.84
N ALA A 146 -1.07 12.00 3.97
CA ALA A 146 -1.94 10.85 4.27
C ALA A 146 -3.17 10.81 3.35
N ALA A 147 -3.73 11.98 2.99
CA ALA A 147 -4.82 12.05 2.02
C ALA A 147 -4.42 11.55 0.62
N LEU A 148 -3.14 11.70 0.26
CA LEU A 148 -2.56 11.19 -0.97
C LEU A 148 -2.41 9.65 -0.97
N THR A 149 -2.33 9.02 0.20
CA THR A 149 -2.06 7.58 0.35
C THR A 149 -3.05 6.85 1.25
N PRO A 150 -4.38 6.94 1.01
CA PRO A 150 -5.38 6.42 1.94
C PRO A 150 -5.42 4.88 2.00
N LEU A 151 -4.84 4.20 1.01
CA LEU A 151 -4.73 2.74 0.95
C LEU A 151 -3.36 2.20 1.36
N ARG A 152 -2.44 3.07 1.80
CA ARG A 152 -1.05 2.71 2.04
C ARG A 152 -0.91 1.47 2.91
N ASP A 153 -1.48 1.51 4.11
CA ASP A 153 -1.23 0.50 5.13
C ASP A 153 -1.81 -0.88 4.76
N LEU A 154 -2.73 -0.93 3.79
CA LEU A 154 -3.32 -2.17 3.27
C LEU A 154 -2.58 -2.77 2.08
N PHE A 155 -1.90 -1.93 1.30
CA PHE A 155 -1.04 -2.37 0.20
C PHE A 155 0.43 -2.46 0.63
N SER A 156 0.68 -2.31 1.93
CA SER A 156 1.99 -2.41 2.55
C SER A 156 2.09 -3.38 3.73
N LEU A 157 1.17 -4.34 3.77
CA LEU A 157 1.01 -5.30 4.85
C LEU A 157 2.25 -6.18 5.10
N ALA A 158 3.17 -6.32 4.14
CA ALA A 158 4.38 -7.11 4.33
C ALA A 158 5.30 -6.54 5.43
N ASP A 159 5.12 -5.29 5.83
CA ASP A 159 5.89 -4.71 6.94
C ASP A 159 5.36 -5.11 8.33
N LEU A 160 4.18 -5.73 8.38
CA LEU A 160 3.65 -6.37 9.58
C LEU A 160 4.25 -7.77 9.69
N ILE A 161 5.42 -7.89 10.33
CA ILE A 161 6.24 -9.11 10.35
C ILE A 161 5.49 -10.36 10.81
N VAL A 162 4.56 -10.20 11.77
CA VAL A 162 3.72 -11.30 12.26
C VAL A 162 2.76 -11.77 11.17
N LEU A 163 2.12 -10.83 10.45
CA LEU A 163 1.21 -11.15 9.35
C LEU A 163 1.97 -11.79 8.18
N LEU A 164 3.16 -11.29 7.88
CA LEU A 164 4.06 -11.84 6.88
C LEU A 164 4.43 -13.30 7.20
N GLY A 165 4.77 -13.59 8.45
CA GLY A 165 5.07 -14.95 8.91
C GLY A 165 3.88 -15.90 8.77
N VAL A 166 2.68 -15.45 9.15
CA VAL A 166 1.44 -16.22 8.95
C VAL A 166 1.17 -16.47 7.47
N GLY A 167 1.28 -15.44 6.62
CA GLY A 167 1.11 -15.55 5.17
C GLY A 167 2.10 -16.53 4.52
N ALA A 168 3.37 -16.47 4.94
CA ALA A 168 4.40 -17.41 4.51
C ALA A 168 4.06 -18.84 4.92
N PHE A 169 3.69 -19.07 6.18
CA PHE A 169 3.34 -20.39 6.69
C PHE A 169 2.12 -21.01 5.99
N VAL A 170 1.05 -20.24 5.81
CA VAL A 170 -0.17 -20.72 5.13
C VAL A 170 0.10 -21.05 3.67
N SER A 171 0.89 -20.23 2.98
CA SER A 171 1.27 -20.46 1.58
C SER A 171 2.21 -21.65 1.43
N PHE A 172 3.14 -21.83 2.38
CA PHE A 172 4.03 -22.98 2.46
C PHE A 172 3.23 -24.27 2.68
N LYS A 173 2.35 -24.29 3.67
CA LYS A 173 1.48 -25.45 3.95
C LYS A 173 0.67 -25.85 2.71
N PHE A 174 0.05 -24.87 2.05
CA PHE A 174 -0.70 -25.13 0.82
C PHE A 174 0.17 -25.71 -0.31
N ALA A 175 1.41 -25.24 -0.47
CA ALA A 175 2.36 -25.80 -1.43
C ALA A 175 2.83 -27.21 -1.03
N ALA A 176 3.09 -27.44 0.25
CA ALA A 176 3.55 -28.72 0.79
C ALA A 176 2.47 -29.81 0.70
N ASP A 177 1.21 -29.50 1.06
CA ASP A 177 0.09 -30.43 0.94
C ASP A 177 -0.10 -30.90 -0.52
N ARG A 178 0.20 -30.02 -1.49
CA ARG A 178 0.17 -30.34 -2.94
C ARG A 178 1.39 -31.12 -3.43
N TRP A 179 2.53 -31.04 -2.73
CA TRP A 179 3.72 -31.85 -3.04
C TRP A 179 3.63 -33.26 -2.45
N GLY A 180 2.94 -33.41 -1.31
CA GLY A 180 2.86 -34.66 -0.56
C GLY A 180 1.73 -35.61 -0.96
N ASP A 181 0.79 -35.17 -1.81
CA ASP A 181 -0.37 -35.96 -2.22
C ASP A 181 -0.25 -36.41 -3.70
N PRO A 182 0.27 -37.62 -3.98
CA PRO A 182 0.32 -38.16 -5.34
C PRO A 182 -1.08 -38.44 -5.92
N GLU A 183 -2.13 -38.53 -5.10
CA GLU A 183 -3.53 -38.66 -5.54
C GLU A 183 -4.23 -37.30 -5.72
N ALA A 184 -3.54 -36.17 -5.50
CA ALA A 184 -3.99 -34.86 -5.94
C ALA A 184 -3.69 -34.58 -7.43
N GLU A 185 -2.98 -35.50 -8.11
CA GLU A 185 -2.70 -35.47 -9.54
C GLU A 185 -3.85 -35.88 -10.52
N PRO A 186 -5.06 -36.37 -10.17
CA PRO A 186 -6.00 -36.87 -11.17
C PRO A 186 -6.75 -35.76 -11.92
N MET A 187 -6.25 -34.52 -11.92
CA MET A 187 -6.92 -33.41 -12.61
C MET A 187 -5.98 -32.44 -13.34
N GLY A 188 -4.78 -32.86 -13.77
CA GLY A 188 -4.01 -32.18 -14.85
C GLY A 188 -3.76 -30.67 -14.70
N LYS A 189 -3.93 -30.11 -13.50
CA LYS A 189 -3.75 -28.68 -13.23
C LYS A 189 -2.36 -28.54 -12.62
N PRO A 190 -1.42 -27.85 -13.29
CA PRO A 190 -0.06 -27.71 -12.81
C PRO A 190 -0.04 -27.16 -11.38
N LEU A 191 0.97 -27.56 -10.61
CA LEU A 191 1.28 -26.97 -9.31
C LEU A 191 1.14 -25.45 -9.41
N PRO A 192 0.41 -24.79 -8.51
CA PRO A 192 0.26 -23.36 -8.57
C PRO A 192 1.62 -22.75 -8.24
N LEU A 193 2.39 -22.41 -9.29
CA LEU A 193 3.67 -21.69 -9.23
C LEU A 193 3.63 -20.55 -8.20
N TRP A 194 2.48 -19.89 -8.11
CA TRP A 194 2.21 -18.81 -7.18
C TRP A 194 2.24 -19.21 -5.70
N GLY A 195 1.92 -20.45 -5.33
CA GLY A 195 2.09 -20.94 -3.96
C GLY A 195 3.56 -20.94 -3.54
N THR A 196 4.44 -21.51 -4.38
CA THR A 196 5.89 -21.52 -4.14
C THR A 196 6.47 -20.12 -4.16
N VAL A 197 6.14 -19.32 -5.19
CA VAL A 197 6.61 -17.93 -5.30
C VAL A 197 6.17 -17.11 -4.09
N ALA A 198 4.93 -17.27 -3.60
CA ALA A 198 4.40 -16.55 -2.46
C ALA A 198 5.16 -16.85 -1.17
N TRP A 199 5.28 -18.13 -0.78
CA TRP A 199 5.91 -18.46 0.50
C TRP A 199 7.42 -18.20 0.49
N VAL A 200 8.11 -18.47 -0.62
CA VAL A 200 9.55 -18.17 -0.76
C VAL A 200 9.78 -16.67 -0.65
N SER A 201 8.98 -15.86 -1.36
CA SER A 201 9.14 -14.40 -1.33
C SER A 201 8.86 -13.83 0.07
N ALA A 202 7.79 -14.30 0.71
CA ALA A 202 7.42 -13.87 2.06
C ALA A 202 8.47 -14.29 3.10
N ALA A 203 9.00 -15.52 3.02
CA ALA A 203 10.03 -16.02 3.92
C ALA A 203 11.36 -15.26 3.74
N LEU A 204 11.83 -15.09 2.50
CA LEU A 204 13.07 -14.36 2.22
C LEU A 204 12.97 -12.88 2.62
N TYR A 205 11.85 -12.22 2.31
CA TYR A 205 11.62 -10.84 2.75
C TYR A 205 11.53 -10.74 4.28
N GLY A 206 10.87 -11.69 4.94
CA GLY A 206 10.79 -11.76 6.40
C GLY A 206 12.16 -11.95 7.05
N LEU A 207 12.98 -12.87 6.53
CA LEU A 207 14.36 -13.08 6.98
C LEU A 207 15.21 -11.83 6.78
N TYR A 208 15.07 -11.15 5.63
CA TYR A 208 15.75 -9.89 5.37
C TYR A 208 15.38 -8.81 6.40
N ARG A 209 14.08 -8.67 6.72
CA ARG A 209 13.60 -7.73 7.75
C ARG A 209 14.11 -8.07 9.14
N LEU A 210 14.11 -9.36 9.53
CA LEU A 210 14.67 -9.81 10.81
C LEU A 210 16.18 -9.51 10.88
N ALA A 211 16.91 -9.81 9.81
CA ALA A 211 18.33 -9.53 9.73
C ALA A 211 18.61 -8.03 9.84
N GLN A 212 17.81 -7.16 9.19
CA GLN A 212 17.92 -5.71 9.36
C GLN A 212 17.68 -5.31 10.82
N MET A 213 16.59 -5.80 11.44
CA MET A 213 16.28 -5.50 12.83
C MET A 213 17.39 -5.90 13.81
N MET A 214 18.12 -7.00 13.54
CA MET A 214 19.20 -7.50 14.40
C MET A 214 20.57 -6.88 14.08
N ALA A 215 20.89 -6.71 12.80
CA ALA A 215 22.22 -6.29 12.36
C ALA A 215 22.43 -4.78 12.48
N THR A 216 21.35 -4.00 12.37
CA THR A 216 21.46 -2.54 12.27
C THR A 216 20.98 -1.89 13.56
N GLY A 217 21.95 -1.45 14.37
CA GLY A 217 21.68 -0.50 15.46
C GLY A 217 21.17 0.86 14.96
N GLY A 218 21.29 1.12 13.65
CA GLY A 218 20.79 2.32 12.95
C GLY A 218 20.18 1.99 11.59
N ASP A 219 19.86 3.01 10.80
CA ASP A 219 18.96 2.93 9.63
C ASP A 219 19.56 2.38 8.32
N LEU A 220 20.82 1.97 8.32
CA LEU A 220 21.52 1.60 7.09
C LEU A 220 21.15 0.18 6.62
N PRO A 221 21.14 -0.08 5.29
CA PRO A 221 20.99 -1.44 4.79
C PRO A 221 22.11 -2.34 5.31
N ILE A 222 21.82 -3.64 5.48
CA ILE A 222 22.78 -4.66 5.97
C ILE A 222 24.11 -4.55 5.20
N GLY A 223 24.05 -4.23 3.90
CA GLY A 223 25.19 -3.97 3.03
C GLY A 223 25.99 -5.24 2.80
N GLY A 224 26.18 -5.65 1.54
CA GLY A 224 27.06 -6.78 1.23
C GLY A 224 26.67 -7.62 0.02
N GLY A 225 25.40 -7.62 -0.38
CA GLY A 225 25.00 -8.10 -1.70
C GLY A 225 25.19 -6.98 -2.72
N LEU A 226 25.83 -7.27 -3.87
CA LEU A 226 26.01 -6.36 -5.03
C LEU A 226 24.70 -5.68 -5.51
N LEU A 227 24.65 -5.15 -6.73
CA LEU A 227 23.46 -4.60 -7.43
C LEU A 227 22.17 -5.48 -7.40
N VAL A 228 22.23 -6.67 -6.81
CA VAL A 228 21.12 -7.60 -6.58
C VAL A 228 20.14 -7.10 -5.52
N GLU A 229 20.58 -6.54 -4.39
CA GLU A 229 19.66 -6.12 -3.30
C GLU A 229 18.63 -5.06 -3.74
N PRO A 230 19.02 -3.99 -4.47
CA PRO A 230 18.08 -2.95 -4.91
C PRO A 230 17.00 -3.43 -5.89
N LEU A 231 17.17 -4.61 -6.49
CA LEU A 231 16.20 -5.22 -7.40
C LEU A 231 15.41 -6.33 -6.73
N VAL A 232 16.09 -7.23 -6.02
CA VAL A 232 15.49 -8.43 -5.43
C VAL A 232 14.62 -8.04 -4.23
N VAL A 233 15.07 -7.15 -3.35
CA VAL A 233 14.28 -6.81 -2.14
C VAL A 233 12.94 -6.15 -2.49
N PRO A 234 12.86 -5.11 -3.36
CA PRO A 234 11.56 -4.57 -3.77
C PRO A 234 10.67 -5.60 -4.47
N ALA A 235 11.24 -6.53 -5.25
CA ALA A 235 10.47 -7.58 -5.92
C ALA A 235 9.88 -8.58 -4.92
N LEU A 236 10.67 -9.05 -3.94
CA LEU A 236 10.18 -9.93 -2.87
C LEU A 236 9.12 -9.22 -2.04
N MET A 237 9.35 -7.94 -1.69
CA MET A 237 8.39 -7.10 -0.99
C MET A 237 7.08 -6.97 -1.76
N LEU A 238 7.13 -6.72 -3.08
CA LEU A 238 5.94 -6.59 -3.93
C LEU A 238 5.09 -7.87 -3.96
N VAL A 239 5.74 -9.04 -4.06
CA VAL A 239 5.05 -10.34 -4.02
C VAL A 239 4.44 -10.58 -2.64
N ALA A 240 5.16 -10.27 -1.57
CA ALA A 240 4.68 -10.41 -0.20
C ALA A 240 3.48 -9.49 0.10
N ASP A 241 3.53 -8.22 -0.33
CA ASP A 241 2.40 -7.31 -0.24
C ASP A 241 1.23 -7.82 -1.08
N GLY A 242 1.48 -8.28 -2.31
CA GLY A 242 0.47 -8.85 -3.18
C GLY A 242 -0.23 -10.07 -2.58
N LEU A 243 0.51 -10.94 -1.89
CA LEU A 243 -0.04 -12.07 -1.14
C LEU A 243 -1.00 -11.60 -0.05
N LEU A 244 -0.57 -10.66 0.80
CA LEU A 244 -1.40 -10.20 1.92
C LEU A 244 -2.58 -9.34 1.44
N ALA A 245 -2.40 -8.50 0.43
CA ALA A 245 -3.47 -7.73 -0.19
C ALA A 245 -4.49 -8.65 -0.89
N SER A 246 -4.04 -9.72 -1.57
CA SER A 246 -4.94 -10.70 -2.18
C SER A 246 -5.85 -11.37 -1.15
N TRP A 247 -5.35 -11.62 0.06
CA TRP A 247 -6.16 -12.12 1.17
C TRP A 247 -7.25 -11.11 1.55
N VAL A 248 -6.88 -9.86 1.84
CA VAL A 248 -7.83 -8.81 2.21
C VAL A 248 -8.91 -8.63 1.14
N LEU A 249 -8.51 -8.55 -0.13
CA LEU A 249 -9.42 -8.37 -1.26
C LEU A 249 -10.40 -9.52 -1.43
N VAL A 250 -9.93 -10.77 -1.30
CA VAL A 250 -10.78 -11.97 -1.40
C VAL A 250 -11.77 -12.04 -0.24
N GLU A 251 -11.34 -11.76 0.98
CA GLU A 251 -12.22 -11.75 2.15
C GLU A 251 -13.29 -10.65 2.07
N LEU A 252 -12.91 -9.44 1.65
CA LEU A 252 -13.88 -8.37 1.43
C LEU A 252 -14.89 -8.75 0.33
N ALA A 253 -14.46 -9.33 -0.78
CA ALA A 253 -15.37 -9.75 -1.86
C ALA A 253 -16.29 -10.91 -1.46
N ARG A 254 -15.88 -11.76 -0.52
CA ARG A 254 -16.66 -12.89 -0.01
C ARG A 254 -17.79 -12.50 0.93
N ALA A 255 -17.67 -11.36 1.61
CA ALA A 255 -18.56 -10.93 2.68
C ALA A 255 -20.05 -10.78 2.28
N GLU A 256 -20.39 -10.90 0.99
CA GLU A 256 -21.75 -10.97 0.45
C GLU A 256 -22.36 -12.39 0.39
N ARG A 257 -21.55 -13.45 0.40
CA ARG A 257 -21.98 -14.75 -0.16
C ARG A 257 -22.19 -15.90 0.84
N SER A 258 -21.81 -15.77 2.11
CA SER A 258 -22.12 -16.78 3.12
C SER A 258 -22.21 -16.18 4.53
N SER A 259 -23.32 -16.47 5.23
CA SER A 259 -23.42 -16.32 6.69
C SER A 259 -22.63 -17.40 7.42
N ASP A 260 -22.28 -18.47 6.71
CA ASP A 260 -21.57 -19.61 7.26
C ASP A 260 -20.07 -19.36 7.21
N VAL A 261 -19.41 -19.75 8.30
CA VAL A 261 -17.94 -19.72 8.47
C VAL A 261 -17.34 -20.78 7.56
N GLU A 262 -17.34 -20.52 6.25
CA GLU A 262 -16.65 -21.37 5.30
C GLU A 262 -15.13 -21.34 5.57
N PRO A 263 -14.43 -22.46 5.32
CA PRO A 263 -12.98 -22.49 5.46
C PRO A 263 -12.29 -21.50 4.53
N PHE A 264 -11.19 -20.94 5.03
CA PHE A 264 -10.29 -20.06 4.29
C PHE A 264 -9.82 -20.73 2.99
N ARG A 265 -10.07 -20.10 1.83
CA ARG A 265 -9.71 -20.70 0.53
C ARG A 265 -8.40 -20.10 0.01
N THR A 266 -7.26 -20.65 0.44
CA THR A 266 -5.91 -20.25 0.00
C THR A 266 -5.76 -20.23 -1.52
N ALA A 267 -6.42 -21.17 -2.22
CA ALA A 267 -6.40 -21.20 -3.68
C ALA A 267 -6.98 -19.93 -4.34
N ALA A 268 -8.01 -19.32 -3.74
CA ALA A 268 -8.60 -18.09 -4.27
C ALA A 268 -7.64 -16.91 -4.11
N VAL A 269 -6.99 -16.81 -2.94
CA VAL A 269 -5.95 -15.81 -2.63
C VAL A 269 -4.80 -15.91 -3.63
N LEU A 270 -4.22 -17.10 -3.79
CA LEU A 270 -3.12 -17.33 -4.73
C LEU A 270 -3.52 -17.11 -6.19
N SER A 271 -4.79 -17.36 -6.55
CA SER A 271 -5.26 -17.14 -7.92
C SER A 271 -5.26 -15.66 -8.31
N VAL A 272 -5.50 -14.75 -7.35
CA VAL A 272 -5.53 -13.29 -7.60
C VAL A 272 -4.23 -12.57 -7.21
N LEU A 273 -3.26 -13.28 -6.65
CA LEU A 273 -1.97 -12.73 -6.24
C LEU A 273 -1.27 -11.90 -7.34
N PRO A 274 -1.19 -12.32 -8.62
CA PRO A 274 -0.51 -11.52 -9.65
C PRO A 274 -1.22 -10.18 -9.91
N ALA A 275 -2.55 -10.19 -9.91
CA ALA A 275 -3.36 -8.99 -10.03
C ALA A 275 -3.24 -8.09 -8.78
N ALA A 276 -3.18 -8.68 -7.59
CA ALA A 276 -2.97 -7.95 -6.34
C ALA A 276 -1.57 -7.34 -6.27
N ALA A 277 -0.52 -8.04 -6.69
CA ALA A 277 0.83 -7.50 -6.80
C ALA A 277 0.88 -6.32 -7.77
N LEU A 278 0.23 -6.41 -8.95
CA LEU A 278 0.09 -5.27 -9.85
C LEU A 278 -0.63 -4.09 -9.15
N ALA A 279 -1.70 -4.36 -8.41
CA ALA A 279 -2.40 -3.33 -7.65
C ALA A 279 -1.50 -2.70 -6.57
N CYS A 280 -0.71 -3.47 -5.82
CA CYS A 280 0.28 -2.92 -4.90
C CYS A 280 1.25 -1.98 -5.59
N LEU A 281 1.83 -2.40 -6.73
CA LEU A 281 2.76 -1.58 -7.50
C LEU A 281 2.13 -0.27 -7.97
N LEU A 282 0.87 -0.32 -8.44
CA LEU A 282 0.19 0.85 -9.00
C LEU A 282 -0.50 1.73 -7.95
N VAL A 283 -0.77 1.21 -6.74
CA VAL A 283 -1.32 1.99 -5.62
C VAL A 283 -0.19 2.64 -4.81
N LEU A 284 0.98 1.99 -4.69
CA LEU A 284 2.14 2.49 -3.93
C LEU A 284 3.47 2.45 -4.72
N PRO A 285 3.53 3.01 -5.94
CA PRO A 285 4.75 2.97 -6.74
C PRO A 285 5.92 3.67 -6.05
N ALA A 286 5.64 4.75 -5.30
CA ALA A 286 6.64 5.48 -4.53
C ALA A 286 7.34 4.59 -3.49
N ARG A 287 6.66 3.59 -2.91
CA ARG A 287 7.27 2.69 -1.92
C ARG A 287 8.34 1.82 -2.54
N TYR A 288 8.02 1.13 -3.62
CA TYR A 288 8.97 0.26 -4.30
C TYR A 288 10.15 1.06 -4.87
N ALA A 289 9.87 2.25 -5.43
CA ALA A 289 10.91 3.15 -5.91
C ALA A 289 11.85 3.63 -4.80
N ALA A 290 11.31 3.98 -3.63
CA ALA A 290 12.11 4.41 -2.49
C ALA A 290 12.95 3.29 -1.89
N VAL A 291 12.42 2.07 -1.80
CA VAL A 291 13.20 0.90 -1.36
C VAL A 291 14.33 0.62 -2.33
N ALA A 292 14.06 0.59 -3.64
CA ALA A 292 15.10 0.43 -4.65
C ALA A 292 16.16 1.54 -4.55
N ALA A 293 15.73 2.80 -4.44
CA ALA A 293 16.61 3.96 -4.33
C ALA A 293 17.50 3.89 -3.09
N TYR A 294 16.90 3.66 -1.91
CA TYR A 294 17.62 3.64 -0.64
C TYR A 294 18.65 2.52 -0.60
N LEU A 295 18.29 1.33 -1.08
CA LEU A 295 19.22 0.19 -1.17
C LEU A 295 20.31 0.39 -2.22
N SER A 296 20.07 1.23 -3.24
CA SER A 296 21.07 1.53 -4.27
C SER A 296 22.13 2.54 -3.80
N LEU A 297 21.84 3.35 -2.77
CA LEU A 297 22.73 4.44 -2.33
C LEU A 297 24.18 4.01 -2.06
N PRO A 298 24.47 2.86 -1.43
CA PRO A 298 25.85 2.42 -1.20
C PRO A 298 26.64 2.09 -2.48
N TYR A 299 25.94 1.86 -3.61
CA TYR A 299 26.52 1.37 -4.86
C TYR A 299 26.63 2.45 -5.94
N VAL A 300 26.06 3.64 -5.70
CA VAL A 300 26.00 4.73 -6.68
C VAL A 300 27.03 5.80 -6.34
N PRO A 301 27.80 6.31 -7.31
CA PRO A 301 28.73 7.42 -7.08
C PRO A 301 28.03 8.61 -6.42
N VAL A 302 28.73 9.29 -5.50
CA VAL A 302 28.15 10.37 -4.68
C VAL A 302 27.54 11.47 -5.54
N GLU A 303 28.18 11.77 -6.66
CA GLU A 303 27.75 12.77 -7.64
C GLU A 303 26.42 12.37 -8.28
N VAL A 304 26.27 11.10 -8.66
CA VAL A 304 25.03 10.56 -9.26
C VAL A 304 23.93 10.47 -8.21
N ALA A 305 24.25 10.05 -6.99
CA ALA A 305 23.31 10.01 -5.89
C ALA A 305 22.77 11.42 -5.57
N ARG A 306 23.61 12.46 -5.62
CA ARG A 306 23.17 13.85 -5.41
C ARG A 306 22.47 14.47 -6.61
N ALA A 307 22.89 14.17 -7.83
CA ALA A 307 22.34 14.81 -9.03
C ALA A 307 21.04 14.16 -9.53
N ALA A 308 20.88 12.85 -9.36
CA ALA A 308 19.75 12.10 -9.90
C ALA A 308 18.86 11.50 -8.81
N ILE A 309 19.41 10.74 -7.86
CA ILE A 309 18.61 10.03 -6.85
C ILE A 309 18.03 11.03 -5.84
N GLY A 310 18.83 11.98 -5.37
CA GLY A 310 18.42 12.99 -4.40
C GLY A 310 17.23 13.84 -4.87
N PRO A 311 17.26 14.47 -6.06
CA PRO A 311 16.17 15.31 -6.53
C PRO A 311 14.94 14.52 -7.00
N VAL A 312 15.13 13.35 -7.60
CA VAL A 312 14.04 12.55 -8.18
C VAL A 312 13.38 11.66 -7.13
N LEU A 313 14.15 11.00 -6.27
CA LEU A 313 13.63 10.01 -5.31
C LEU A 313 13.80 10.44 -3.84
N GLY A 314 14.73 11.35 -3.54
CA GLY A 314 14.77 12.06 -2.24
C GLY A 314 13.97 13.36 -2.24
N GLY A 315 13.56 13.86 -3.41
CA GLY A 315 12.88 15.14 -3.60
C GLY A 315 11.37 14.95 -3.84
N TRP A 316 10.82 15.67 -4.80
CA TRP A 316 9.38 15.62 -5.09
C TRP A 316 8.92 14.35 -5.79
N GLY A 317 9.82 13.62 -6.44
CA GLY A 317 9.37 12.57 -7.35
C GLY A 317 8.66 11.41 -6.65
N LEU A 318 8.90 11.12 -5.37
CA LEU A 318 8.06 10.15 -4.62
C LEU A 318 6.63 10.66 -4.43
N VAL A 319 6.47 11.95 -4.07
CA VAL A 319 5.15 12.58 -3.92
C VAL A 319 4.44 12.65 -5.28
N SER A 320 5.15 13.03 -6.35
CA SER A 320 4.59 13.07 -7.70
C SER A 320 4.22 11.69 -8.24
N LEU A 321 5.06 10.69 -8.01
CA LEU A 321 4.81 9.29 -8.39
C LEU A 321 3.58 8.74 -7.66
N GLN A 322 3.42 9.11 -6.40
CA GLN A 322 2.24 8.76 -5.62
C GLN A 322 1.00 9.55 -6.05
N GLY A 323 1.14 10.81 -6.45
CA GLY A 323 0.10 11.62 -7.11
C GLY A 323 -0.46 10.92 -8.36
N ALA A 324 0.43 10.41 -9.20
CA ALA A 324 0.05 9.63 -10.37
C ALA A 324 -0.68 8.32 -10.00
N ALA A 325 -0.30 7.69 -8.87
CA ALA A 325 -0.91 6.44 -8.38
C ALA A 325 -2.41 6.59 -8.03
N VAL A 326 -2.87 7.80 -7.68
CA VAL A 326 -4.30 8.08 -7.42
C VAL A 326 -5.16 7.70 -8.63
N VAL A 327 -4.65 7.90 -9.84
CA VAL A 327 -5.35 7.58 -11.10
C VAL A 327 -5.58 6.08 -11.24
N THR A 328 -4.70 5.25 -10.69
CA THR A 328 -4.76 3.79 -10.77
C THR A 328 -5.30 3.13 -9.50
N ALA A 329 -5.59 3.88 -8.44
CA ALA A 329 -6.01 3.34 -7.15
C ALA A 329 -7.29 2.49 -7.22
N GLY A 330 -8.21 2.82 -8.13
CA GLY A 330 -9.44 2.04 -8.35
C GLY A 330 -9.21 0.62 -8.88
N LEU A 331 -8.01 0.29 -9.39
CA LEU A 331 -7.65 -1.06 -9.80
C LEU A 331 -7.82 -2.07 -8.65
N ALA A 332 -7.53 -1.65 -7.41
CA ALA A 332 -7.72 -2.45 -6.21
C ALA A 332 -9.13 -3.05 -6.11
N GLY A 333 -10.16 -2.25 -6.42
CA GLY A 333 -11.55 -2.68 -6.39
C GLY A 333 -11.90 -3.71 -7.47
N ALA A 334 -11.19 -3.70 -8.60
CA ALA A 334 -11.43 -4.64 -9.70
C ALA A 334 -10.77 -6.01 -9.47
N VAL A 335 -9.63 -6.07 -8.78
CA VAL A 335 -8.82 -7.29 -8.58
C VAL A 335 -9.63 -8.51 -8.12
N PRO A 336 -10.44 -8.47 -7.03
CA PRO A 336 -11.12 -9.66 -6.54
C PRO A 336 -12.19 -10.22 -7.49
N TRP A 337 -12.60 -9.43 -8.48
CA TRP A 337 -13.59 -9.82 -9.48
C TRP A 337 -12.96 -10.35 -10.78
N CYS A 338 -11.64 -10.43 -10.84
CA CYS A 338 -10.89 -10.85 -12.02
C CYS A 338 -10.49 -12.33 -11.96
N ARG A 339 -10.25 -12.94 -13.13
CA ARG A 339 -9.77 -14.32 -13.26
C ARG A 339 -8.24 -14.43 -13.04
N GLY A 340 -7.72 -13.68 -12.08
CA GLY A 340 -6.36 -13.83 -11.53
C GLY A 340 -5.20 -13.10 -12.21
N GLY A 341 -5.26 -12.87 -13.53
CA GLY A 341 -4.14 -12.27 -14.26
C GLY A 341 -4.11 -10.73 -14.27
N PRO A 342 -2.92 -10.08 -14.37
CA PRO A 342 -2.77 -8.62 -14.46
C PRO A 342 -3.63 -7.98 -15.57
N GLY A 343 -3.64 -8.58 -16.76
CA GLY A 343 -4.46 -8.11 -17.88
C GLY A 343 -5.97 -8.25 -17.66
N SER A 344 -6.42 -9.13 -16.76
CA SER A 344 -7.83 -9.18 -16.36
C SER A 344 -8.16 -8.09 -15.35
N ALA A 345 -7.25 -7.78 -14.43
CA ALA A 345 -7.37 -6.64 -13.51
C ALA A 345 -7.49 -5.31 -14.26
N LEU A 346 -6.62 -5.05 -15.25
CA LEU A 346 -6.68 -3.84 -16.07
C LEU A 346 -7.98 -3.72 -16.87
N ARG A 347 -8.46 -4.82 -17.46
CA ARG A 347 -9.78 -4.85 -18.12
C ARG A 347 -10.93 -4.62 -17.14
N GLY A 348 -10.83 -5.19 -15.95
CA GLY A 348 -11.77 -4.96 -14.85
C GLY A 348 -11.83 -3.50 -14.44
N PHE A 349 -10.67 -2.86 -14.29
CA PHE A 349 -10.56 -1.43 -14.00
C PHE A 349 -11.13 -0.56 -15.13
N GLY A 350 -10.87 -0.90 -16.39
CA GLY A 350 -11.49 -0.22 -17.52
C GLY A 350 -13.02 -0.31 -17.50
N ARG A 351 -13.60 -1.47 -17.12
CA ARG A 351 -15.05 -1.60 -16.92
C ARG A 351 -15.55 -0.77 -15.75
N LEU A 352 -14.82 -0.78 -14.63
CA LEU A 352 -15.13 0.05 -13.45
C LEU A 352 -15.20 1.53 -13.82
N LEU A 353 -14.23 2.06 -14.56
CA LEU A 353 -14.22 3.46 -15.02
C LEU A 353 -15.42 3.81 -15.90
N ARG A 354 -15.84 2.88 -16.78
CA ARG A 354 -17.01 3.07 -17.68
C ARG A 354 -18.35 3.00 -16.94
N ALA A 355 -18.41 2.21 -15.87
CA ALA A 355 -19.63 1.96 -15.12
C ALA A 355 -19.82 3.00 -14.00
N GLU A 356 -18.78 3.25 -13.21
CA GLU A 356 -18.81 3.89 -11.89
C GLU A 356 -17.72 4.97 -11.71
N GLY A 357 -17.16 5.51 -12.79
CA GLY A 357 -15.99 6.39 -12.73
C GLY A 357 -16.17 7.62 -11.83
N GLY A 358 -17.37 8.22 -11.76
CA GLY A 358 -17.64 9.37 -10.89
C GLY A 358 -17.73 8.99 -9.41
N HIS A 359 -18.36 7.84 -9.10
CA HIS A 359 -18.40 7.30 -7.74
C HIS A 359 -17.00 6.89 -7.26
N LEU A 360 -16.14 6.39 -8.15
CA LEU A 360 -14.75 6.08 -7.84
C LEU A 360 -13.96 7.34 -7.41
N VAL A 361 -14.09 8.45 -8.17
CA VAL A 361 -13.46 9.73 -7.82
C VAL A 361 -13.94 10.21 -6.46
N ALA A 362 -15.27 10.18 -6.22
CA ALA A 362 -15.86 10.59 -4.95
C ALA A 362 -15.35 9.73 -3.78
N ALA A 363 -15.30 8.40 -3.95
CA ALA A 363 -14.81 7.48 -2.92
C ALA A 363 -13.36 7.77 -2.55
N LEU A 364 -12.48 7.99 -3.54
CA LEU A 364 -11.08 8.34 -3.29
C LEU A 364 -10.92 9.74 -2.68
N ALA A 365 -11.76 10.70 -3.04
CA ALA A 365 -11.76 12.02 -2.42
C ALA A 365 -12.18 11.96 -0.94
N VAL A 366 -13.30 11.29 -0.63
CA VAL A 366 -13.78 11.09 0.74
C VAL A 366 -12.77 10.28 1.55
N GLY A 367 -12.22 9.20 0.98
CA GLY A 367 -11.19 8.39 1.61
C GLY A 367 -9.91 9.16 1.91
N GLY A 368 -9.47 10.02 0.99
CA GLY A 368 -8.34 10.92 1.20
C GLY A 368 -8.57 11.90 2.36
N ILE A 369 -9.72 12.58 2.39
CA ILE A 369 -10.08 13.49 3.50
C ILE A 369 -10.15 12.73 4.82
N ALA A 370 -10.81 11.58 4.83
CA ALA A 370 -10.97 10.74 6.00
C ALA A 370 -9.63 10.18 6.50
N ALA A 371 -8.63 9.98 5.63
CA ALA A 371 -7.29 9.53 6.02
C ALA A 371 -6.45 10.72 6.53
N GLY A 372 -6.53 11.87 5.85
CA GLY A 372 -5.78 13.07 6.18
C GLY A 372 -6.13 13.64 7.55
N PHE A 373 -7.42 13.75 7.87
CA PHE A 373 -7.87 14.36 9.13
C PHE A 373 -7.32 13.67 10.40
N PRO A 374 -7.52 12.36 10.62
CA PRO A 374 -7.05 11.71 11.83
C PRO A 374 -5.52 11.52 11.85
N ALA A 375 -4.88 11.39 10.68
CA ALA A 375 -3.41 11.40 10.60
C ALA A 375 -2.84 12.75 11.06
N GLY A 376 -3.37 13.86 10.54
CA GLY A 376 -2.98 15.20 11.00
C GLY A 376 -3.24 15.41 12.49
N LEU A 377 -4.37 14.94 13.00
CA LEU A 377 -4.69 15.00 14.43
C LEU A 377 -3.69 14.21 15.29
N ALA A 378 -3.31 13.00 14.86
CA ALA A 378 -2.30 12.19 15.57
C ALA A 378 -0.96 12.93 15.67
N TYR A 379 -0.52 13.58 14.58
CA TYR A 379 0.66 14.42 14.58
C TYR A 379 0.53 15.63 15.50
N LEU A 380 -0.58 16.36 15.42
CA LEU A 380 -0.80 17.54 16.25
C LEU A 380 -0.74 17.21 17.74
N VAL A 381 -1.41 16.12 18.15
CA VAL A 381 -1.42 15.68 19.54
C VAL A 381 -0.03 15.23 19.98
N MET A 382 0.64 14.36 19.22
CA MET A 382 1.95 13.83 19.63
C MET A 382 3.04 14.90 19.63
N LEU A 383 3.06 15.78 18.62
CA LEU A 383 4.05 16.86 18.52
C LEU A 383 3.79 18.00 19.51
N SER A 384 2.64 18.02 20.21
CA SER A 384 2.40 18.94 21.32
C SER A 384 3.08 18.52 22.63
N LEU A 385 3.58 17.27 22.68
CA LEU A 385 4.31 16.74 23.84
C LEU A 385 5.77 17.23 23.86
N PRO A 386 6.44 17.21 25.02
CA PRO A 386 7.86 17.52 25.11
C PRO A 386 8.68 16.65 24.16
N ALA A 387 9.66 17.25 23.49
CA ALA A 387 10.52 16.54 22.55
C ALA A 387 11.24 15.37 23.24
N GLN A 388 10.93 14.16 22.79
CA GLN A 388 11.53 12.91 23.26
C GLN A 388 11.76 11.98 22.06
N PRO A 389 12.71 11.03 22.16
CA PRO A 389 13.04 10.12 21.07
C PRO A 389 11.86 9.32 20.50
N TRP A 390 10.85 9.04 21.33
CA TRP A 390 9.68 8.24 20.97
C TRP A 390 8.52 9.05 20.36
N VAL A 391 8.54 10.40 20.43
CA VAL A 391 7.40 11.24 20.04
C VAL A 391 7.06 11.13 18.56
N LEU A 392 8.07 11.24 17.68
CA LEU A 392 7.86 11.14 16.24
C LEU A 392 7.43 9.71 15.81
N PRO A 393 8.08 8.62 16.26
CA PRO A 393 7.60 7.26 16.02
C PRO A 393 6.17 7.00 16.53
N ALA A 394 5.79 7.59 17.67
CA ALA A 394 4.43 7.49 18.19
C ALA A 394 3.42 8.21 17.28
N ALA A 395 3.73 9.43 16.83
CA ALA A 395 2.91 10.18 15.87
C ALA A 395 2.66 9.36 14.60
N GLU A 396 3.71 8.77 14.03
CA GLU A 396 3.62 7.90 12.86
C GLU A 396 2.74 6.68 13.14
N SER A 397 2.96 5.97 14.25
CA SER A 397 2.21 4.76 14.60
C SER A 397 0.71 5.04 14.79
N TYR A 398 0.34 6.13 15.46
CA TYR A 398 -1.06 6.52 15.62
C TYR A 398 -1.69 6.97 14.30
N ALA A 399 -0.93 7.67 13.45
CA ALA A 399 -1.41 8.02 12.12
C ALA A 399 -1.70 6.76 11.29
N HIS A 400 -0.78 5.79 11.27
CA HIS A 400 -0.97 4.49 10.60
C HIS A 400 -2.16 3.70 11.14
N TYR A 401 -2.36 3.72 12.45
CA TYR A 401 -3.53 3.08 13.08
C TYR A 401 -4.85 3.72 12.65
N ALA A 402 -4.89 5.04 12.47
CA ALA A 402 -6.08 5.70 11.94
C ALA A 402 -6.28 5.38 10.45
N THR A 403 -5.21 5.45 9.65
CA THR A 403 -5.28 5.29 8.20
C THR A 403 -5.56 3.85 7.77
N ILE A 404 -5.16 2.82 8.53
CA ILE A 404 -5.54 1.43 8.21
C ILE A 404 -7.06 1.21 8.29
N MET A 405 -7.74 1.84 9.25
CA MET A 405 -9.20 1.73 9.40
C MET A 405 -9.95 2.46 8.29
N VAL A 406 -9.50 3.68 7.96
CA VAL A 406 -10.04 4.44 6.84
C VAL A 406 -9.78 3.70 5.53
N GLY A 407 -8.56 3.18 5.36
CA GLY A 407 -8.17 2.37 4.22
C GLY A 407 -9.04 1.14 4.05
N LEU A 408 -9.45 0.47 5.13
CA LEU A 408 -10.36 -0.68 5.05
C LEU A 408 -11.75 -0.27 4.57
N GLY A 409 -12.28 0.84 5.08
CA GLY A 409 -13.53 1.42 4.60
C GLY A 409 -13.48 1.77 3.12
N LEU A 410 -12.42 2.46 2.71
CA LEU A 410 -12.19 2.82 1.31
C LEU A 410 -12.04 1.58 0.43
N LEU A 411 -11.23 0.60 0.83
CA LEU A 411 -11.03 -0.62 0.06
C LEU A 411 -12.32 -1.42 -0.09
N ALA A 412 -13.12 -1.52 0.97
CA ALA A 412 -14.44 -2.15 0.90
C ALA A 412 -15.38 -1.43 -0.08
N ALA A 413 -15.37 -0.09 -0.10
CA ALA A 413 -16.11 0.70 -1.08
C ALA A 413 -15.59 0.47 -2.52
N LEU A 414 -14.28 0.38 -2.72
CA LEU A 414 -13.70 0.08 -4.03
C LEU A 414 -14.08 -1.33 -4.52
N VAL A 415 -14.05 -2.32 -3.63
CA VAL A 415 -14.48 -3.69 -3.93
C VAL A 415 -15.96 -3.73 -4.30
N GLU A 416 -16.81 -2.97 -3.59
CA GLU A 416 -18.24 -2.82 -3.91
C GLU A 416 -18.45 -2.23 -5.31
N LEU A 417 -17.79 -1.11 -5.63
CA LEU A 417 -17.87 -0.52 -6.97
C LEU A 417 -17.39 -1.51 -8.06
N GLY A 418 -16.33 -2.27 -7.75
CA GLY A 418 -15.85 -3.36 -8.59
C GLY A 418 -16.94 -4.40 -8.87
N GLY A 419 -17.68 -4.81 -7.84
CA GLY A 419 -18.76 -5.79 -7.92
C GLY A 419 -19.91 -5.30 -8.80
N ARG A 420 -20.36 -4.06 -8.56
CA ARG A 420 -21.39 -3.39 -9.37
C ARG A 420 -21.03 -3.31 -10.85
N SER A 421 -19.75 -3.12 -11.17
CA SER A 421 -19.28 -3.08 -12.57
C SER A 421 -19.34 -4.43 -13.30
N VAL A 422 -19.45 -5.56 -12.58
CA VAL A 422 -19.41 -6.92 -13.14
C VAL A 422 -20.81 -7.54 -13.26
N LEU A 423 -21.76 -7.16 -12.40
CA LEU A 423 -23.12 -7.72 -12.41
C LEU A 423 -23.88 -7.53 -13.74
N PRO A 424 -23.92 -6.33 -14.35
CA PRO A 424 -24.61 -6.11 -15.63
C PRO A 424 -23.99 -6.93 -16.77
N ALA A 425 -22.65 -7.08 -16.78
CA ALA A 425 -21.95 -7.84 -17.80
C ALA A 425 -22.31 -9.34 -17.75
N ARG A 426 -22.48 -9.90 -16.54
CA ARG A 426 -22.87 -11.31 -16.36
C ARG A 426 -24.32 -11.59 -16.73
N GLN A 427 -25.21 -10.61 -16.56
CA GLN A 427 -26.61 -10.74 -16.99
C GLN A 427 -26.70 -10.76 -18.52
N GLY A 428 -26.03 -9.84 -19.22
CA GLY A 428 -25.97 -9.83 -20.68
C GLY A 428 -25.33 -11.09 -21.28
N GLU A 429 -24.26 -11.63 -20.67
CA GLU A 429 -23.67 -12.91 -21.11
C GLU A 429 -24.65 -14.09 -20.97
N ARG A 430 -25.46 -14.11 -19.90
CA ARG A 430 -26.47 -15.18 -19.69
C ARG A 430 -27.62 -15.07 -20.67
N GLU A 431 -28.10 -13.86 -20.92
CA GLU A 431 -29.18 -13.60 -21.89
C GLU A 431 -28.73 -13.97 -23.31
N ALA A 432 -27.52 -13.57 -23.72
CA ALA A 432 -26.98 -13.93 -25.04
C ALA A 432 -26.77 -15.45 -25.22
N VAL A 433 -26.32 -16.15 -24.17
CA VAL A 433 -26.20 -17.62 -24.20
C VAL A 433 -27.57 -18.29 -24.26
N ALA A 434 -28.57 -17.77 -23.54
CA ALA A 434 -29.94 -18.28 -23.59
C ALA A 434 -30.59 -18.03 -24.95
N GLU A 435 -30.35 -16.87 -25.57
CA GLU A 435 -30.82 -16.51 -26.90
C GLU A 435 -30.16 -17.39 -27.99
N ALA A 436 -28.85 -17.61 -27.90
CA ALA A 436 -28.14 -18.52 -28.80
C ALA A 436 -28.58 -19.98 -28.65
N ALA A 437 -28.92 -20.42 -27.43
CA ALA A 437 -29.45 -21.76 -27.19
C ALA A 437 -30.90 -21.91 -27.68
N GLY A 438 -31.72 -20.86 -27.59
CA GLY A 438 -33.09 -20.85 -28.10
C GLY A 438 -33.21 -20.71 -29.62
N ALA A 439 -32.19 -20.16 -30.29
CA ALA A 439 -32.14 -20.08 -31.76
C ALA A 439 -31.67 -21.39 -32.44
N ALA A 440 -31.11 -22.33 -31.66
CA ALA A 440 -30.61 -23.62 -32.14
C ALA A 440 -31.61 -24.78 -31.94
N SER A 441 -32.75 -24.52 -31.31
CA SER A 441 -33.91 -25.43 -31.16
C SER A 441 -34.99 -25.08 -32.16
#